data_AF-A0A4Q3MHW6-F1
#
_entry.id   AF-A0A4Q3MHW6-F1
#
_cell.length_a   1.000
_cell.length_b   1.000
_cell.length_c   1.000
_cell.angle_alpha   90.00
_cell.angle_beta   90.00
_cell.angle_gamma   90.00
#
_symmetry.space_group_name_H-M   'P 1'
#
loop_
_entity.id
_entity.type
_entity.pdbx_description
1 polymer ?
#
loop_
_entity_poly.entity_id
_entity_poly.type
_entity_poly.pdbx_seq_one_letter_code
_entity_poly.pdbx_strand_id
1 'polypeptide(L)'
;MSANSAGFSAGFSAGFSAGFSAGFGNTQSADSPLVTAALNTTRAALAGPFQGAAIPVALPTPLDKPDRLAYWAAGPRMAVCELELLSGLHFNVNQSKASMTLGFVDLGKKPLKSLSLARLVRPTEKIFRQQLDLVSNYSELREDRGAEILGQADGCGAFWSSIIGLTAHRHKYTTELLDLAMSLAAHVEMRFKHGFACQRPVELSPQVQPMIPTPGHASWPSGHATEAYLTCQLLQALLPHGAKYRE
;
A
#
# COMPACT_ATOMS: atom_id res chain seq x y z
N MET A 1 3.31 28.24 -26.02
CA MET A 1 4.08 27.98 -24.79
C MET A 1 3.18 27.19 -23.86
N SER A 2 3.37 25.89 -23.88
CA SER A 2 2.62 24.88 -23.14
C SER A 2 3.30 24.64 -21.79
N ALA A 3 2.53 24.73 -20.71
CA ALA A 3 2.94 24.24 -19.40
C ALA A 3 1.71 23.63 -18.72
N ASN A 4 1.57 22.31 -18.84
CA ASN A 4 0.79 21.51 -17.89
C ASN A 4 1.75 20.42 -17.39
N SER A 5 2.40 20.73 -16.27
CA SER A 5 3.12 19.79 -15.43
C SER A 5 2.10 19.06 -14.55
N ALA A 6 1.66 17.87 -14.95
CA ALA A 6 1.01 16.93 -14.05
C ALA A 6 2.08 15.95 -13.58
N GLY A 7 2.55 16.13 -12.34
CA GLY A 7 3.44 15.20 -11.66
C GLY A 7 2.69 13.91 -11.36
N PHE A 8 3.15 12.81 -11.95
CA PHE A 8 2.80 11.46 -11.51
C PHE A 8 3.69 11.09 -10.32
N SER A 9 3.09 10.99 -9.13
CA SER A 9 3.72 10.32 -7.99
C SER A 9 2.67 9.55 -7.19
N ALA A 10 2.43 8.31 -7.62
CA ALA A 10 1.92 7.25 -6.77
C ALA A 10 2.29 5.93 -7.45
N GLY A 11 3.40 5.34 -7.01
CA GLY A 11 3.82 4.01 -7.45
C GLY A 11 2.80 2.98 -6.95
N PHE A 12 1.97 2.49 -7.86
CA PHE A 12 1.32 1.20 -7.71
C PHE A 12 2.15 0.18 -8.47
N SER A 13 2.91 -0.65 -7.75
CA SER A 13 3.52 -1.87 -8.29
C SER A 13 2.44 -2.95 -8.48
N ALA A 14 1.54 -2.71 -9.44
CA ALA A 14 0.70 -3.77 -9.98
C ALA A 14 1.54 -4.55 -11.01
N GLY A 15 1.97 -5.75 -10.64
CA GLY A 15 2.68 -6.66 -11.54
C GLY A 15 1.85 -6.94 -12.81
N PHE A 16 2.31 -6.39 -13.93
CA PHE A 16 1.79 -6.73 -15.25
C PHE A 16 2.30 -8.13 -15.64
N SER A 17 1.48 -9.17 -15.48
CA SER A 17 1.69 -10.40 -16.23
C SER A 17 0.97 -10.28 -17.58
N ALA A 18 1.75 -10.01 -18.63
CA ALA A 18 1.30 -10.14 -20.01
C ALA A 18 1.13 -11.63 -20.35
N GLY A 19 -0.09 -12.14 -20.23
CA GLY A 19 -0.51 -13.41 -20.79
C GLY A 19 -1.51 -13.14 -21.91
N PHE A 20 -1.14 -13.45 -23.15
CA PHE A 20 -2.09 -13.51 -24.26
C PHE A 20 -3.08 -14.65 -24.00
N SER A 21 -4.22 -14.32 -23.41
CA SER A 21 -5.39 -15.19 -23.37
C SER A 21 -6.58 -14.38 -23.83
N ALA A 22 -7.12 -14.73 -25.01
CA ALA A 22 -8.46 -14.35 -25.42
C ALA A 22 -9.47 -15.04 -24.48
N GLY A 23 -9.61 -14.52 -23.26
CA GLY A 23 -10.54 -14.97 -22.25
C GLY A 23 -11.44 -13.82 -21.82
N PHE A 24 -12.64 -14.14 -21.36
CA PHE A 24 -13.66 -13.20 -20.87
C PHE A 24 -13.23 -12.32 -19.67
N GLY A 25 -11.96 -12.38 -19.24
CA GLY A 25 -11.35 -11.49 -18.25
C GLY A 25 -10.59 -10.37 -18.95
N ASN A 26 -11.20 -9.20 -19.01
CA ASN A 26 -10.76 -8.06 -19.80
C ASN A 26 -9.39 -7.52 -19.36
N THR A 27 -8.35 -7.82 -20.13
CA THR A 27 -7.09 -7.05 -20.19
C THR A 27 -6.86 -6.47 -21.59
N GLN A 28 -7.93 -6.09 -22.29
CA GLN A 28 -7.81 -5.18 -23.44
C GLN A 28 -7.93 -3.74 -22.92
N SER A 29 -7.06 -2.88 -23.44
CA SER A 29 -7.04 -1.42 -23.23
C SER A 29 -8.45 -0.87 -23.04
N ALA A 30 -8.70 -0.26 -21.88
CA ALA A 30 -10.04 0.08 -21.38
C ALA A 30 -10.90 0.93 -22.34
N ASP A 31 -10.31 1.55 -23.36
CA ASP A 31 -10.99 2.50 -24.25
C ASP A 31 -10.65 2.29 -25.74
N SER A 32 -10.71 1.06 -26.25
CA SER A 32 -10.53 0.83 -27.70
C SER A 32 -11.75 1.35 -28.49
N PRO A 33 -11.61 2.38 -29.36
CA PRO A 33 -12.74 2.89 -30.14
C PRO A 33 -13.37 1.82 -31.04
N LEU A 34 -12.56 0.86 -31.50
CA LEU A 34 -13.01 -0.28 -32.29
C LEU A 34 -13.97 -1.17 -31.49
N VAL A 35 -13.59 -1.52 -30.26
CA VAL A 35 -14.42 -2.36 -29.38
C VAL A 35 -15.73 -1.63 -29.05
N THR A 36 -15.65 -0.34 -28.71
CA THR A 36 -16.84 0.48 -28.45
C THR A 36 -17.79 0.52 -29.64
N ALA A 37 -17.28 0.74 -30.85
CA ALA A 37 -18.08 0.74 -32.07
C ALA A 37 -18.72 -0.62 -32.35
N ALA A 38 -17.96 -1.71 -32.18
CA ALA A 38 -18.43 -3.08 -32.37
C ALA A 38 -19.54 -3.47 -31.36
N LEU A 39 -19.40 -3.08 -30.09
CA LEU A 39 -20.42 -3.29 -29.06
C LEU A 39 -21.72 -2.55 -29.41
N ASN A 40 -21.61 -1.32 -29.91
CA ASN A 40 -22.78 -0.53 -30.27
C ASN A 40 -23.53 -1.13 -31.47
N THR A 41 -22.80 -1.54 -32.53
CA THR A 41 -23.41 -2.18 -33.70
C THR A 41 -24.03 -3.53 -33.36
N THR A 42 -23.36 -4.34 -32.54
CA THR A 42 -23.89 -5.63 -32.06
C THR A 42 -25.18 -5.42 -31.25
N ARG A 43 -25.20 -4.45 -30.33
CA ARG A 43 -26.39 -4.09 -29.57
C ARG A 43 -27.55 -3.69 -30.50
N ALA A 44 -27.30 -2.84 -31.50
CA ALA A 44 -28.33 -2.36 -32.42
C ALA A 44 -28.99 -3.50 -33.21
N ALA A 45 -28.23 -4.55 -33.56
CA ALA A 45 -28.75 -5.72 -34.26
C ALA A 45 -29.55 -6.68 -33.35
N LEU A 46 -29.22 -6.77 -32.05
CA LEU A 46 -29.74 -7.82 -31.16
C LEU A 46 -30.82 -7.36 -30.17
N ALA A 47 -30.75 -6.13 -29.66
CA ALA A 47 -31.49 -5.76 -28.43
C ALA A 47 -33.00 -5.57 -28.61
N GLY A 48 -33.48 -5.36 -29.83
CA GLY A 48 -34.88 -5.00 -30.09
C GLY A 48 -35.31 -3.68 -29.40
N PRO A 49 -36.62 -3.37 -29.38
CA PRO A 49 -37.14 -2.20 -28.66
C PRO A 49 -37.03 -2.39 -27.14
N PHE A 50 -36.54 -1.36 -26.43
CA PHE A 50 -36.42 -1.38 -24.97
C PHE A 50 -37.79 -1.54 -24.30
N GLN A 51 -37.93 -2.56 -23.44
CA GLN A 51 -39.19 -2.91 -22.75
C GLN A 51 -39.22 -2.50 -21.27
N GLY A 52 -38.28 -1.67 -20.82
CA GLY A 52 -38.11 -1.37 -19.39
C GLY A 52 -37.34 -2.45 -18.64
N ALA A 53 -37.44 -2.44 -17.31
CA ALA A 53 -36.77 -3.42 -16.45
C ALA A 53 -37.43 -4.80 -16.58
N ALA A 54 -36.74 -5.74 -17.24
CA ALA A 54 -37.20 -7.12 -17.40
C ALA A 54 -36.88 -8.03 -16.19
N ILE A 55 -35.98 -7.58 -15.30
CA ILE A 55 -35.62 -8.27 -14.06
C ILE A 55 -36.17 -7.45 -12.88
N PRO A 56 -36.77 -8.09 -11.86
CA PRO A 56 -37.27 -7.39 -10.69
C PRO A 56 -36.17 -6.53 -10.02
N VAL A 57 -36.50 -5.27 -9.76
CA VAL A 57 -35.63 -4.39 -8.98
C VAL A 57 -35.76 -4.77 -7.51
N ALA A 58 -34.76 -5.46 -6.98
CA ALA A 58 -34.65 -5.80 -5.56
C ALA A 58 -33.57 -4.93 -4.90
N LEU A 59 -33.96 -4.08 -3.96
CA LEU A 59 -33.03 -3.26 -3.17
C LEU A 59 -32.68 -4.01 -1.88
N PRO A 60 -31.45 -4.52 -1.73
CA PRO A 60 -31.14 -5.50 -0.70
C PRO A 60 -30.98 -4.86 0.69
N THR A 61 -31.71 -5.40 1.67
CA THR A 61 -31.58 -5.08 3.10
C THR A 61 -30.95 -6.25 3.89
N PRO A 62 -30.33 -6.02 5.07
CA PRO A 62 -30.02 -4.71 5.63
C PRO A 62 -29.05 -3.93 4.75
N LEU A 63 -28.99 -2.61 4.93
CA LEU A 63 -27.93 -1.80 4.33
C LEU A 63 -26.58 -2.24 4.90
N ASP A 64 -25.50 -1.94 4.18
CA ASP A 64 -24.13 -2.11 4.65
C ASP A 64 -23.76 -3.53 5.16
N LYS A 65 -24.20 -4.56 4.43
CA LYS A 65 -23.82 -5.95 4.74
C LYS A 65 -22.40 -6.23 4.21
N PRO A 66 -21.39 -6.49 5.06
CA PRO A 66 -19.99 -6.61 4.63
C PRO A 66 -19.73 -7.74 3.62
N ASP A 67 -20.45 -8.87 3.75
CA ASP A 67 -20.30 -10.02 2.84
C ASP A 67 -20.56 -9.67 1.37
N ARG A 68 -21.26 -8.57 1.09
CA ARG A 68 -21.51 -8.12 -0.29
C ARG A 68 -20.25 -7.66 -1.01
N LEU A 69 -19.23 -7.24 -0.27
CA LEU A 69 -17.93 -6.85 -0.85
C LEU A 69 -17.22 -8.04 -1.53
N ALA A 70 -17.54 -9.29 -1.15
CA ALA A 70 -16.96 -10.47 -1.77
C ALA A 70 -17.27 -10.57 -3.28
N TYR A 71 -18.39 -9.98 -3.73
CA TYR A 71 -18.81 -9.97 -5.13
C TYR A 71 -18.22 -8.83 -5.95
N TRP A 72 -17.55 -7.86 -5.32
CA TRP A 72 -17.01 -6.69 -6.00
C TRP A 72 -15.70 -7.01 -6.73
N ALA A 73 -15.34 -6.17 -7.70
CA ALA A 73 -13.97 -6.13 -8.19
C ALA A 73 -13.00 -5.68 -7.08
N ALA A 74 -11.72 -6.02 -7.19
CA ALA A 74 -10.72 -5.73 -6.15
C ALA A 74 -10.62 -4.22 -5.86
N GLY A 75 -10.41 -3.36 -6.86
CA GLY A 75 -10.24 -1.92 -6.66
C GLY A 75 -11.35 -1.25 -5.81
N PRO A 76 -12.63 -1.34 -6.20
CA PRO A 76 -13.72 -0.78 -5.40
C PRO A 76 -13.86 -1.39 -4.00
N ARG A 77 -13.60 -2.70 -3.83
CA ARG A 77 -13.61 -3.34 -2.51
C ARG A 77 -12.50 -2.76 -1.63
N MET A 78 -11.28 -2.65 -2.16
CA MET A 78 -10.12 -2.13 -1.47
C MET A 78 -10.34 -0.70 -0.98
N ALA A 79 -10.94 0.16 -1.82
CA ALA A 79 -11.27 1.53 -1.44
C ALA A 79 -12.22 1.62 -0.23
N VAL A 80 -13.25 0.75 -0.18
CA VAL A 80 -14.17 0.69 0.98
C VAL A 80 -13.43 0.20 2.23
N CYS A 81 -12.64 -0.88 2.10
CA CYS A 81 -11.89 -1.43 3.23
C CYS A 81 -10.83 -0.45 3.75
N GLU A 82 -10.16 0.30 2.88
CA GLU A 82 -9.15 1.30 3.24
C GLU A 82 -9.75 2.45 4.04
N LEU A 83 -10.92 2.96 3.62
CA LEU A 83 -11.63 4.00 4.38
C LEU A 83 -11.92 3.54 5.82
N GLU A 84 -12.45 2.34 5.99
CA GLU A 84 -12.75 1.77 7.30
C GLU A 84 -11.47 1.52 8.12
N LEU A 85 -10.39 1.06 7.47
CA LEU A 85 -9.11 0.78 8.12
C LEU A 85 -8.44 2.04 8.68
N LEU A 86 -8.55 3.16 7.97
CA LEU A 86 -7.98 4.43 8.39
C LEU A 86 -8.89 5.18 9.37
N SER A 87 -10.18 4.87 9.38
CA SER A 87 -11.17 5.52 10.24
C SER A 87 -10.89 5.23 11.72
N GLY A 88 -10.81 6.28 12.53
CA GLY A 88 -10.56 6.17 13.97
C GLY A 88 -9.08 6.20 14.37
N LEU A 89 -8.14 6.16 13.42
CA LEU A 89 -6.73 6.43 13.69
C LEU A 89 -6.54 7.90 14.09
N HIS A 90 -5.74 8.14 15.11
CA HIS A 90 -5.41 9.50 15.55
C HIS A 90 -3.99 9.57 16.09
N PHE A 91 -3.39 10.76 15.96
CA PHE A 91 -2.02 11.03 16.39
C PHE A 91 -2.01 12.15 17.42
N ASN A 92 -1.27 11.95 18.51
CA ASN A 92 -1.00 13.01 19.48
C ASN A 92 0.49 13.36 19.49
N VAL A 93 0.80 14.66 19.47
CA VAL A 93 2.16 15.19 19.50
C VAL A 93 2.46 15.72 20.90
N ASN A 94 3.61 15.34 21.45
CA ASN A 94 4.16 15.91 22.66
C ASN A 94 5.47 16.63 22.32
N GLN A 95 5.39 17.97 22.28
CA GLN A 95 6.50 18.83 21.89
C GLN A 95 7.65 18.79 22.90
N SER A 96 7.36 18.82 24.21
CA SER A 96 8.40 18.84 25.25
C SER A 96 9.21 17.56 25.32
N LYS A 97 8.64 16.42 24.92
CA LYS A 97 9.32 15.12 24.86
C LYS A 97 9.78 14.73 23.46
N ALA A 98 9.59 15.59 22.45
CA ALA A 98 9.83 15.29 21.03
C ALA A 98 9.29 13.89 20.64
N SER A 99 8.05 13.62 21.02
CA SER A 99 7.44 12.29 20.85
C SER A 99 6.05 12.37 20.26
N MET A 100 5.65 11.31 19.58
CA MET A 100 4.33 11.16 18.98
C MET A 100 3.73 9.81 19.36
N THR A 101 2.41 9.77 19.48
CA THR A 101 1.66 8.54 19.72
C THR A 101 0.67 8.31 18.60
N LEU A 102 0.48 7.05 18.22
CA LEU A 102 -0.62 6.57 17.39
C LEU A 102 -1.62 5.87 18.29
N GLY A 103 -2.89 6.21 18.13
CA GLY A 103 -4.00 5.52 18.76
C GLY A 103 -5.12 5.21 17.77
N PHE A 104 -6.05 4.37 18.20
CA PHE A 104 -7.23 3.97 17.46
C PHE A 104 -8.47 4.06 18.35
N VAL A 105 -9.58 4.52 17.78
CA VAL A 105 -10.90 4.53 18.42
C VAL A 105 -11.88 3.80 17.52
N ASP A 106 -12.52 2.75 18.04
CA ASP A 106 -13.64 2.10 17.36
C ASP A 106 -14.88 3.02 17.43
N LEU A 107 -15.20 3.67 16.30
CA LEU A 107 -16.29 4.64 16.19
C LEU A 107 -17.69 3.98 16.32
N GLY A 108 -17.79 2.66 16.14
CA GLY A 108 -19.03 1.90 16.27
C GLY A 108 -19.38 1.50 17.71
N LYS A 109 -18.42 1.56 18.64
CA LYS A 109 -18.61 1.12 20.04
C LYS A 109 -18.76 2.29 21.00
N LYS A 110 -19.80 2.23 21.85
CA LYS A 110 -20.02 3.18 22.95
C LYS A 110 -19.78 2.49 24.31
N PRO A 111 -19.09 3.14 25.28
CA PRO A 111 -18.41 4.42 25.16
C PRO A 111 -17.18 4.35 24.25
N LEU A 112 -16.84 5.46 23.59
CA LEU A 112 -15.63 5.55 22.77
C LEU A 112 -14.40 5.38 23.67
N LYS A 113 -13.57 4.38 23.36
CA LYS A 113 -12.32 4.11 24.08
C LYS A 113 -11.16 4.18 23.12
N SER A 114 -10.17 5.00 23.45
CA SER A 114 -8.92 5.09 22.70
C SER A 114 -7.97 3.96 23.12
N LEU A 115 -7.54 3.18 22.13
CA LEU A 115 -6.49 2.19 22.24
C LEU A 115 -5.17 2.82 21.80
N SER A 116 -4.15 2.79 22.66
CA SER A 116 -2.80 3.20 22.26
C SER A 116 -2.15 2.10 21.45
N LEU A 117 -1.70 2.43 20.24
CA LEU A 117 -1.08 1.47 19.32
C LEU A 117 0.45 1.58 19.33
N ALA A 118 0.99 2.80 19.26
CA ALA A 118 2.44 3.01 19.23
C ALA A 118 2.84 4.35 19.83
N ARG A 119 4.07 4.42 20.36
CA ARG A 119 4.70 5.66 20.80
C ARG A 119 6.13 5.72 20.28
N LEU A 120 6.44 6.78 19.56
CA LEU A 120 7.76 7.04 18.98
C LEU A 120 8.37 8.30 19.62
N VAL A 121 9.68 8.28 19.84
CA VAL A 121 10.47 9.43 20.32
C VAL A 121 11.52 9.75 19.28
N ARG A 122 11.64 11.02 18.89
CA ARG A 122 12.59 11.44 17.85
C ARG A 122 14.03 11.07 18.25
N PRO A 123 14.81 10.42 17.36
CA PRO A 123 16.22 10.18 17.61
C PRO A 123 16.98 11.50 17.82
N THR A 124 17.99 11.44 18.70
CA THR A 124 18.86 12.60 18.96
C THR A 124 19.83 12.84 17.80
N GLU A 125 20.38 14.05 17.71
CA GLU A 125 21.43 14.40 16.75
C GLU A 125 22.62 13.42 16.81
N LYS A 126 23.02 12.99 18.01
CA LYS A 126 24.11 12.02 18.21
C LYS A 126 23.83 10.72 17.46
N ILE A 127 22.59 10.24 17.46
CA ILE A 127 22.20 9.03 16.73
C ILE A 127 22.35 9.27 15.23
N PHE A 128 21.88 10.40 14.69
CA PHE A 128 22.03 10.72 13.26
C PHE A 128 23.49 10.78 12.83
N ARG A 129 24.37 11.39 13.63
CA ARG A 129 25.81 11.41 13.35
C ARG A 129 26.41 10.01 13.28
N GLN A 130 26.08 9.14 14.25
CA GLN A 130 26.54 7.75 14.26
C GLN A 130 26.00 6.94 13.07
N GLN A 131 24.78 7.21 12.62
CA GLN A 131 24.19 6.51 11.47
C GLN A 131 24.86 6.89 10.14
N LEU A 132 25.48 8.08 10.03
CA LEU A 132 26.22 8.46 8.82
C LEU A 132 27.43 7.55 8.58
N ASP A 133 28.13 7.15 9.64
CA ASP A 133 29.25 6.21 9.54
C ASP A 133 28.78 4.88 8.93
N LEU A 134 27.62 4.38 9.34
CA LEU A 134 27.03 3.17 8.78
C LEU A 134 26.66 3.35 7.30
N VAL A 135 25.97 4.45 6.95
CA VAL A 135 25.59 4.73 5.56
C VAL A 135 26.80 4.82 4.63
N SER A 136 27.88 5.45 5.11
CA SER A 136 29.13 5.54 4.35
C SER A 136 29.80 4.19 4.21
N ASN A 137 29.93 3.43 5.31
CA ASN A 137 30.59 2.12 5.28
C ASN A 137 29.83 1.10 4.41
N TYR A 138 28.50 1.12 4.42
CA TYR A 138 27.69 0.25 3.55
C TYR A 138 27.76 0.62 2.06
N SER A 139 28.35 1.76 1.69
CA SER A 139 28.48 2.13 0.28
C SER A 139 29.42 1.21 -0.50
N GLU A 140 30.37 0.57 0.17
CA GLU A 140 31.29 -0.41 -0.42
C GLU A 140 30.55 -1.69 -0.89
N LEU A 141 29.39 -2.01 -0.31
CA LEU A 141 28.61 -3.20 -0.68
C LEU A 141 27.73 -3.00 -1.93
N ARG A 142 27.73 -1.80 -2.52
CA ARG A 142 26.78 -1.44 -3.59
C ARG A 142 27.06 -2.19 -4.88
N GLU A 143 28.32 -2.52 -5.17
CA GLU A 143 28.67 -3.34 -6.35
C GLU A 143 28.03 -4.73 -6.23
N ASP A 144 28.20 -5.39 -5.09
CA ASP A 144 27.69 -6.75 -4.85
C ASP A 144 26.16 -6.80 -4.64
N ARG A 145 25.60 -5.81 -3.95
CA ARG A 145 24.17 -5.81 -3.53
C ARG A 145 23.28 -4.95 -4.41
N GLY A 146 23.83 -4.23 -5.38
CA GLY A 146 23.11 -3.24 -6.16
C GLY A 146 21.88 -3.79 -6.89
N ALA A 147 22.00 -4.97 -7.50
CA ALA A 147 20.87 -5.62 -8.19
C ALA A 147 19.72 -5.95 -7.23
N GLU A 148 20.03 -6.43 -6.03
CA GLU A 148 19.03 -6.74 -5.00
C GLU A 148 18.37 -5.46 -4.47
N ILE A 149 19.17 -4.41 -4.18
CA ILE A 149 18.67 -3.10 -3.75
C ILE A 149 17.69 -2.54 -4.77
N LEU A 150 18.05 -2.54 -6.06
CA LEU A 150 17.18 -2.06 -7.14
C LEU A 150 15.93 -2.92 -7.28
N GLY A 151 16.06 -4.25 -7.16
CA GLY A 151 14.92 -5.17 -7.23
C GLY A 151 13.92 -4.99 -6.10
N GLN A 152 14.34 -4.48 -4.94
CA GLN A 152 13.49 -4.24 -3.77
C GLN A 152 13.06 -2.77 -3.59
N ALA A 153 13.59 -1.85 -4.39
CA ALA A 153 13.35 -0.41 -4.23
C ALA A 153 11.85 -0.06 -4.31
N ASP A 154 11.12 -0.67 -5.25
CA ASP A 154 9.68 -0.47 -5.47
C ASP A 154 8.80 -1.53 -4.75
N GLY A 155 9.38 -2.22 -3.76
CA GLY A 155 8.72 -3.21 -2.92
C GLY A 155 9.32 -4.61 -3.03
N CYS A 156 9.07 -5.45 -2.03
CA CYS A 156 9.70 -6.78 -1.93
C CYS A 156 8.73 -7.94 -2.25
N GLY A 157 7.61 -7.66 -2.93
CA GLY A 157 6.55 -8.63 -3.24
C GLY A 157 7.05 -9.94 -3.87
N ALA A 158 7.93 -9.83 -4.86
CA ALA A 158 8.53 -10.99 -5.54
C ALA A 158 9.39 -11.85 -4.61
N PHE A 159 10.09 -11.24 -3.64
CA PHE A 159 10.97 -11.90 -2.70
C PHE A 159 10.18 -12.67 -1.63
N TRP A 160 9.09 -12.10 -1.12
CA TRP A 160 8.21 -12.85 -0.22
C TRP A 160 7.47 -13.97 -0.97
N SER A 161 6.98 -13.67 -2.17
CA SER A 161 6.24 -14.65 -2.99
C SER A 161 7.08 -15.86 -3.36
N SER A 162 8.39 -15.69 -3.60
CA SER A 162 9.29 -16.80 -3.91
C SER A 162 9.53 -17.73 -2.72
N ILE A 163 9.41 -17.24 -1.48
CA ILE A 163 9.60 -18.04 -0.26
C ILE A 163 8.34 -18.85 0.07
N ILE A 164 7.17 -18.21 0.07
CA ILE A 164 5.92 -18.82 0.55
C ILE A 164 4.95 -19.22 -0.58
N GLY A 165 5.33 -19.03 -1.85
CA GLY A 165 4.54 -19.45 -3.00
C GLY A 165 3.27 -18.64 -3.24
N LEU A 166 3.27 -17.34 -2.90
CA LEU A 166 2.13 -16.47 -3.15
C LEU A 166 1.88 -16.34 -4.66
N THR A 167 0.61 -16.47 -5.04
CA THR A 167 0.15 -16.38 -6.44
C THR A 167 -1.25 -15.78 -6.46
N ALA A 168 -1.51 -14.86 -7.40
CA ALA A 168 -2.77 -14.11 -7.45
C ALA A 168 -4.02 -15.00 -7.54
N HIS A 169 -3.95 -16.11 -8.29
CA HIS A 169 -5.09 -17.01 -8.48
C HIS A 169 -5.44 -17.88 -7.25
N ARG A 170 -4.46 -18.17 -6.38
CA ARG A 170 -4.69 -18.98 -5.16
C ARG A 170 -4.82 -18.15 -3.89
N HIS A 171 -4.24 -16.96 -3.89
CA HIS A 171 -4.04 -16.15 -2.70
C HIS A 171 -4.65 -14.75 -2.84
N LYS A 172 -5.68 -14.61 -3.68
CA LYS A 172 -6.36 -13.33 -3.97
C LYS A 172 -6.59 -12.48 -2.71
N TYR A 173 -7.29 -13.02 -1.72
CA TYR A 173 -7.61 -12.27 -0.50
C TYR A 173 -6.40 -12.03 0.41
N THR A 174 -5.38 -12.89 0.35
CA THR A 174 -4.12 -12.66 1.06
C THR A 174 -3.36 -11.49 0.45
N THR A 175 -3.27 -11.42 -0.89
CA THR A 175 -2.66 -10.29 -1.59
C THR A 175 -3.43 -9.00 -1.33
N GLU A 176 -4.76 -9.01 -1.44
CA GLU A 176 -5.59 -7.84 -1.11
C GLU A 176 -5.41 -7.38 0.36
N LEU A 177 -5.30 -8.32 1.31
CA LEU A 177 -5.05 -7.98 2.71
C LEU A 177 -3.64 -7.38 2.93
N LEU A 178 -2.63 -7.91 2.24
CA LEU A 178 -1.28 -7.35 2.26
C LEU A 178 -1.27 -5.92 1.69
N ASP A 179 -1.96 -5.69 0.57
CA ASP A 179 -2.06 -4.36 -0.04
C ASP A 179 -2.75 -3.35 0.91
N LEU A 180 -3.82 -3.76 1.61
CA LEU A 180 -4.45 -2.91 2.64
C LEU A 180 -3.49 -2.61 3.80
N ALA A 181 -2.75 -3.61 4.25
CA ALA A 181 -1.77 -3.45 5.32
C ALA A 181 -0.64 -2.50 4.91
N MET A 182 -0.13 -2.63 3.69
CA MET A 182 0.87 -1.73 3.11
C MET A 182 0.35 -0.30 3.01
N SER A 183 -0.91 -0.11 2.56
CA SER A 183 -1.51 1.23 2.55
C SER A 183 -1.61 1.82 3.97
N LEU A 184 -2.05 1.03 4.96
CA LEU A 184 -2.08 1.48 6.36
C LEU A 184 -0.70 1.91 6.85
N ALA A 185 0.33 1.10 6.58
CA ALA A 185 1.72 1.43 6.94
C ALA A 185 2.14 2.76 6.32
N ALA A 186 1.93 2.93 5.02
CA ALA A 186 2.28 4.13 4.27
C ALA A 186 1.61 5.39 4.87
N HIS A 187 0.31 5.35 5.15
CA HIS A 187 -0.40 6.47 5.77
C HIS A 187 0.15 6.79 7.18
N VAL A 188 0.40 5.75 7.99
CA VAL A 188 0.87 5.91 9.37
C VAL A 188 2.30 6.46 9.41
N GLU A 189 3.20 5.88 8.63
CA GLU A 189 4.61 6.27 8.63
C GLU A 189 4.80 7.68 8.04
N MET A 190 4.05 8.05 7.00
CA MET A 190 4.13 9.40 6.42
C MET A 190 3.69 10.44 7.44
N ARG A 191 2.68 10.11 8.26
CA ARG A 191 2.22 11.00 9.32
C ARG A 191 3.26 11.17 10.43
N PHE A 192 3.99 10.12 10.80
CA PHE A 192 5.13 10.21 11.73
C PHE A 192 6.31 10.98 11.10
N LYS A 193 6.69 10.67 9.86
CA LYS A 193 7.75 11.36 9.11
C LYS A 193 7.52 12.86 9.05
N HIS A 194 6.30 13.27 8.72
CA HIS A 194 5.92 14.69 8.73
C HIS A 194 6.09 15.31 10.13
N GLY A 195 5.62 14.63 11.18
CA GLY A 195 5.68 15.17 12.53
C GLY A 195 7.09 15.25 13.13
N PHE A 196 8.00 14.35 12.75
CA PHE A 196 9.38 14.37 13.24
C PHE A 196 10.34 15.17 12.36
N ALA A 197 10.03 15.34 11.07
CA ALA A 197 10.75 16.17 10.10
C ALA A 197 12.27 15.94 10.11
N CYS A 198 12.70 14.67 10.19
CA CYS A 198 14.11 14.31 10.26
C CYS A 198 14.78 14.34 8.88
N GLN A 199 15.94 14.97 8.79
CA GLN A 199 16.77 15.07 7.58
C GLN A 199 17.27 13.70 7.11
N ARG A 200 17.52 13.58 5.81
CA ARG A 200 18.12 12.38 5.21
C ARG A 200 19.66 12.42 5.25
N PRO A 201 20.32 11.26 5.13
CA PRO A 201 21.79 11.20 5.14
C PRO A 201 22.49 12.12 4.13
N VAL A 202 21.96 12.21 2.90
CA VAL A 202 22.51 13.08 1.83
C VAL A 202 22.46 14.58 2.17
N GLU A 203 21.51 15.00 3.01
CA GLU A 203 21.40 16.40 3.45
C GLU A 203 22.41 16.73 4.56
N LEU A 204 22.95 15.72 5.24
CA LEU A 204 23.85 15.87 6.38
C LEU A 204 25.33 15.84 5.98
N SER A 205 25.66 15.27 4.81
CA SER A 205 27.04 15.19 4.33
C SER A 205 27.11 15.12 2.79
N PRO A 206 27.91 15.99 2.13
CA PRO A 206 28.11 15.93 0.68
C PRO A 206 28.87 14.69 0.22
N GLN A 207 29.50 13.95 1.15
CA GLN A 207 30.16 12.68 0.86
C GLN A 207 29.18 11.50 0.78
N VAL A 208 27.92 11.69 1.17
CA VAL A 208 26.89 10.66 1.04
C VAL A 208 26.14 10.86 -0.27
N GLN A 209 26.39 9.98 -1.24
CA GLN A 209 25.72 9.99 -2.55
C GLN A 209 24.83 8.74 -2.66
N PRO A 210 23.49 8.87 -2.64
CA PRO A 210 22.56 7.75 -2.78
C PRO A 210 22.62 7.11 -4.17
N MET A 211 22.50 5.78 -4.25
CA MET A 211 22.44 5.05 -5.53
C MET A 211 21.03 4.93 -6.12
N ILE A 212 20.02 5.35 -5.36
CA ILE A 212 18.61 5.42 -5.77
C ILE A 212 18.12 6.86 -5.60
N PRO A 213 17.11 7.31 -6.37
CA PRO A 213 16.50 8.61 -6.17
C PRO A 213 16.08 8.78 -4.72
N THR A 214 16.41 9.93 -4.12
CA THR A 214 16.06 10.21 -2.73
C THR A 214 14.60 10.65 -2.64
N PRO A 215 13.73 9.91 -1.92
CA PRO A 215 12.33 10.32 -1.83
C PRO A 215 12.12 11.69 -1.18
N GLY A 216 11.11 12.43 -1.65
CA GLY A 216 10.78 13.81 -1.26
C GLY A 216 10.11 13.99 0.10
N HIS A 217 10.37 13.10 1.07
CA HIS A 217 9.80 13.15 2.42
C HIS A 217 10.88 12.83 3.47
N ALA A 218 10.58 13.11 4.74
CA ALA A 218 11.52 12.93 5.85
C ALA A 218 12.01 11.47 6.02
N SER A 219 13.19 11.35 6.64
CA SER A 219 13.95 10.10 6.74
C SER A 219 13.35 9.10 7.73
N TRP A 220 12.87 9.57 8.89
CA TRP A 220 12.54 8.72 10.03
C TRP A 220 11.05 8.79 10.44
N PRO A 221 10.40 7.66 10.79
CA PRO A 221 10.91 6.27 10.78
C PRO A 221 11.15 5.74 9.35
N SER A 222 11.82 4.58 9.21
CA SER A 222 12.03 3.94 7.91
C SER A 222 10.74 3.32 7.38
N GLY A 223 10.45 3.56 6.11
CA GLY A 223 9.22 3.10 5.47
C GLY A 223 9.25 1.62 5.14
N HIS A 224 10.18 1.26 4.24
CA HIS A 224 10.48 -0.14 3.90
C HIS A 224 10.67 -1.05 5.11
N ALA A 225 11.27 -0.56 6.21
CA ALA A 225 11.37 -1.37 7.42
C ALA A 225 9.99 -1.63 8.05
N THR A 226 9.16 -0.59 8.20
CA THR A 226 7.80 -0.72 8.74
C THR A 226 6.97 -1.69 7.89
N GLU A 227 7.00 -1.51 6.58
CA GLU A 227 6.31 -2.34 5.59
C GLU A 227 6.79 -3.81 5.62
N ALA A 228 8.10 -4.04 5.69
CA ALA A 228 8.65 -5.39 5.73
C ALA A 228 8.28 -6.14 7.02
N TYR A 229 8.41 -5.49 8.19
CA TYR A 229 8.01 -6.10 9.46
C TYR A 229 6.51 -6.34 9.51
N LEU A 230 5.68 -5.41 9.00
CA LEU A 230 4.23 -5.60 8.92
C LEU A 230 3.88 -6.80 8.04
N THR A 231 4.48 -6.89 6.85
CA THR A 231 4.27 -7.99 5.91
C THR A 231 4.61 -9.33 6.55
N CYS A 232 5.79 -9.44 7.17
CA CYS A 232 6.21 -10.65 7.87
C CYS A 232 5.22 -11.03 8.99
N GLN A 233 4.85 -10.08 9.85
CA GLN A 233 3.93 -10.33 10.96
C GLN A 233 2.54 -10.78 10.49
N LEU A 234 2.03 -10.16 9.41
CA LEU A 234 0.75 -10.51 8.83
C LEU A 234 0.79 -11.92 8.21
N LEU A 235 1.81 -12.22 7.41
CA LEU A 235 1.99 -13.55 6.83
C LEU A 235 2.11 -14.63 7.90
N GLN A 236 2.90 -14.39 8.95
CA GLN A 236 3.01 -15.31 10.09
C GLN A 236 1.67 -15.51 10.80
N ALA A 237 0.85 -14.45 10.94
CA ALA A 237 -0.47 -14.57 11.56
C ALA A 237 -1.46 -15.41 10.74
N LEU A 238 -1.28 -15.47 9.41
CA LEU A 238 -2.11 -16.27 8.51
C LEU A 238 -1.66 -17.73 8.39
N LEU A 239 -0.41 -18.04 8.72
CA LEU A 239 0.12 -19.40 8.64
C LEU A 239 -0.35 -20.28 9.82
N PRO A 240 -0.75 -21.54 9.59
CA PRO A 240 -0.98 -22.51 10.66
C PRO A 240 0.28 -22.64 11.52
N HIS A 241 0.15 -22.43 12.84
CA HIS A 241 1.26 -22.40 13.81
C HIS A 241 2.29 -21.28 13.65
N GLY A 242 2.06 -20.26 12.81
CA GLY A 242 3.01 -19.15 12.65
C GLY A 242 3.29 -18.37 13.94
N ALA A 243 2.35 -18.36 14.89
CA ALA A 243 2.55 -17.78 16.22
C ALA A 243 3.70 -18.41 17.03
N LYS A 244 4.13 -19.64 16.70
CA LYS A 244 5.28 -20.31 17.35
C LYS A 244 6.63 -19.73 16.93
N TYR A 245 6.66 -18.93 15.87
CA TYR A 245 7.88 -18.35 15.29
C TYR A 245 7.93 -16.82 15.41
N ARG A 246 7.11 -16.24 16.30
CA ARG A 246 7.21 -14.81 16.64
C ARG A 246 8.50 -14.58 17.44
N GLU A 247 9.33 -13.66 16.97
CA GLU A 247 10.52 -13.16 17.68
C GLU A 247 10.17 -12.40 18.95
#